data_AF-A0A7J4IB83-F1
#
_entry.id   AF-A0A7J4IB83-F1
#
_cell.length_a   1.000
_cell.length_b   1.000
_cell.length_c   1.000
_cell.angle_alpha   90.00
_cell.angle_beta   90.00
_cell.angle_gamma   90.00
#
_symmetry.space_group_name_H-M   'P 1'
#
loop_
_entity.id
_entity.type
_entity.pdbx_description
1 polymer ?
#
loop_
_entity_poly.entity_id
_entity_poly.type
_entity_poly.pdbx_seq_one_letter_code
_entity_poly.pdbx_strand_id
1 'polypeptide(L)'
;MRNKIWGKTIAILIVGLFFAGTVQVGLSMSEKKTDLALKISEKDTSFNPLATGWVYRKQITIDHTQVDDDLTDFPVFISITDLDLQAEAQADGDDILYMSYTGVPQQLNHEIESYDGTTGELCAWVNLPSVSSTVDTIFYVYYGNSACSSQQHVAET
;
A
#
# COMPACT_ATOMS: atom_id res chain seq x y z
N MET A 1 -45.45 -14.31 -10.65
CA MET A 1 -45.42 -13.55 -9.39
C MET A 1 -44.36 -14.16 -8.48
N ARG A 2 -43.55 -13.30 -7.84
CA ARG A 2 -42.64 -13.48 -6.67
C ARG A 2 -43.11 -14.59 -5.70
N ASN A 3 -42.33 -15.38 -4.97
CA ASN A 3 -40.94 -15.35 -4.45
C ASN A 3 -40.59 -16.73 -3.81
N LYS A 4 -39.30 -16.90 -3.44
CA LYS A 4 -38.75 -17.52 -2.20
C LYS A 4 -38.21 -18.97 -2.21
N ILE A 5 -36.86 -19.05 -2.27
CA ILE A 5 -35.88 -19.70 -1.37
C ILE A 5 -36.36 -20.94 -0.59
N TRP A 6 -35.64 -22.08 -0.68
CA TRP A 6 -35.23 -22.90 0.49
C TRP A 6 -34.00 -23.77 0.13
N GLY A 7 -33.16 -24.01 1.13
CA GLY A 7 -31.76 -24.43 1.03
C GLY A 7 -31.51 -25.87 0.59
N LYS A 8 -30.25 -26.15 0.20
CA LYS A 8 -29.79 -27.49 -0.13
C LYS A 8 -28.94 -28.06 1.01
N THR A 9 -29.48 -29.05 1.69
CA THR A 9 -28.72 -30.04 2.47
C THR A 9 -28.26 -31.15 1.53
N ILE A 10 -27.00 -31.58 1.60
CA ILE A 10 -26.49 -32.73 0.85
C ILE A 10 -26.46 -33.93 1.80
N ALA A 11 -27.22 -34.97 1.44
CA ALA A 11 -27.22 -36.27 2.10
C ALA A 11 -26.11 -37.16 1.52
N ILE A 12 -25.40 -37.89 2.38
CA ILE A 12 -24.45 -38.94 1.97
C ILE A 12 -25.09 -40.29 2.30
N LEU A 13 -25.32 -41.10 1.26
CA LEU A 13 -25.76 -42.49 1.36
C LEU A 13 -24.66 -43.36 0.73
N ILE A 14 -24.03 -44.20 1.55
CA ILE A 14 -23.11 -45.23 1.08
C ILE A 14 -23.83 -46.57 1.21
N VAL A 15 -24.08 -47.23 0.08
CA VAL A 15 -24.40 -48.66 0.02
C VAL A 15 -23.30 -49.32 -0.80
N GLY A 16 -22.59 -50.27 -0.18
CA GLY A 16 -21.40 -50.90 -0.75
C GLY A 16 -21.70 -52.11 -1.64
N LEU A 17 -20.71 -52.50 -2.45
CA LEU A 17 -20.49 -53.88 -2.89
C LEU A 17 -19.02 -54.09 -3.29
N PHE A 18 -18.43 -55.13 -2.70
CA PHE A 18 -17.06 -55.62 -2.90
C PHE A 18 -16.86 -56.19 -4.31
N PHE A 19 -15.70 -55.95 -4.93
CA PHE A 19 -14.96 -56.97 -5.70
C PHE A 19 -13.46 -56.65 -5.73
N ALA A 20 -12.67 -57.73 -5.74
CA ALA A 20 -11.26 -57.80 -5.40
C ALA A 20 -10.30 -57.20 -6.44
N GLY A 21 -9.15 -56.73 -5.93
CA GLY A 21 -7.93 -56.48 -6.68
C GLY A 21 -7.69 -55.00 -6.98
N THR A 22 -6.76 -54.36 -6.27
CA THR A 22 -6.12 -53.14 -6.75
C THR A 22 -4.60 -53.31 -6.72
N VAL A 23 -3.99 -53.20 -7.89
CA VAL A 23 -2.60 -52.80 -8.06
C VAL A 23 -2.50 -51.36 -7.55
N GLN A 24 -1.59 -51.09 -6.62
CA GLN A 24 -1.29 -49.70 -6.27
C GLN A 24 -0.40 -49.11 -7.38
N VAL A 25 -1.04 -48.42 -8.33
CA VAL A 25 -0.32 -47.51 -9.24
C VAL A 25 -0.11 -46.21 -8.49
N GLY A 26 1.14 -45.79 -8.30
CA GLY A 26 1.47 -44.48 -7.75
C GLY A 26 0.90 -43.39 -8.65
N LEU A 27 -0.20 -42.78 -8.25
CA LEU A 27 -0.75 -41.61 -8.92
C LEU A 27 -0.03 -40.37 -8.40
N SER A 28 0.96 -39.92 -9.17
CA SER A 28 1.43 -38.53 -9.10
C SER A 28 0.34 -37.65 -9.70
N MET A 29 -0.36 -36.91 -8.85
CA MET A 29 -1.37 -35.93 -9.27
C MET A 29 -0.68 -34.73 -9.92
N SER A 30 -0.77 -34.62 -11.25
CA SER A 30 -0.63 -33.35 -11.95
C SER A 30 -2.00 -32.98 -12.48
N GLU A 31 -2.70 -32.10 -11.76
CA GLU A 31 -3.96 -31.55 -12.23
C GLU A 31 -3.69 -30.26 -13.01
N LYS A 32 -3.71 -30.34 -14.35
CA LYS A 32 -4.02 -29.18 -15.19
C LYS A 32 -5.53 -29.06 -15.31
N LYS A 33 -6.15 -28.26 -14.44
CA LYS A 33 -7.59 -28.03 -14.40
C LYS A 33 -7.90 -26.58 -14.81
N THR A 34 -8.33 -26.42 -16.05
CA THR A 34 -9.05 -25.26 -16.64
C THR A 34 -8.58 -23.85 -16.23
N ASP A 35 -7.88 -23.23 -17.18
CA ASP A 35 -7.13 -21.97 -17.17
C ASP A 35 -8.02 -20.69 -17.16
N LEU A 36 -8.89 -20.54 -16.15
CA LEU A 36 -9.64 -19.30 -15.91
C LEU A 36 -9.76 -18.91 -14.42
N ALA A 37 -9.14 -19.66 -13.51
CA ALA A 37 -8.79 -19.07 -12.23
C ALA A 37 -7.75 -18.01 -12.54
N LEU A 38 -8.10 -16.73 -12.35
CA LEU A 38 -7.14 -15.64 -12.35
C LEU A 38 -5.84 -16.16 -11.74
N LYS A 39 -4.76 -16.11 -12.53
CA LYS A 39 -3.43 -16.01 -11.96
C LYS A 39 -3.47 -14.74 -11.12
N ILE A 40 -3.91 -14.84 -9.86
CA ILE A 40 -3.55 -13.85 -8.86
C ILE A 40 -2.08 -14.14 -8.65
N SER A 41 -1.31 -13.57 -9.58
CA SER A 41 0.10 -13.30 -9.51
C SER A 41 0.41 -12.93 -8.07
N GLU A 42 1.42 -13.60 -7.51
CA GLU A 42 2.13 -13.26 -6.29
C GLU A 42 1.59 -12.00 -5.63
N LYS A 43 0.75 -12.18 -4.60
CA LYS A 43 0.40 -11.20 -3.57
C LYS A 43 0.81 -9.78 -3.99
N ASP A 44 -0.09 -9.04 -4.65
CA ASP A 44 0.14 -7.61 -4.86
C ASP A 44 0.21 -6.96 -3.47
N THR A 45 1.43 -6.89 -2.94
CA THR A 45 1.82 -6.33 -1.64
C THR A 45 2.00 -4.83 -1.74
N SER A 46 1.44 -4.17 -2.76
CA SER A 46 1.47 -2.71 -2.79
C SER A 46 0.78 -2.18 -1.55
N PHE A 47 1.57 -1.58 -0.66
CA PHE A 47 1.06 -0.91 0.52
C PHE A 47 0.17 0.25 0.04
N ASN A 48 -1.12 0.19 0.40
CA ASN A 48 -2.09 1.22 0.07
C ASN A 48 -2.55 1.91 1.37
N PRO A 49 -2.00 3.09 1.71
CA PRO A 49 -2.34 3.81 2.94
C PRO A 49 -3.85 4.04 3.13
N LEU A 50 -4.58 4.35 2.05
CA LEU A 50 -6.02 4.59 2.10
C LEU A 50 -6.82 3.35 2.52
N ALA A 51 -6.32 2.17 2.18
CA ALA A 51 -6.94 0.90 2.56
C ALA A 51 -6.52 0.43 3.96
N THR A 52 -5.46 1.01 4.53
CA THR A 52 -4.85 0.58 5.79
C THR A 52 -5.03 1.56 6.95
N GLY A 53 -5.74 2.66 6.74
CA GLY A 53 -6.21 3.55 7.81
C GLY A 53 -5.85 5.02 7.67
N TRP A 54 -5.02 5.40 6.68
CA TRP A 54 -4.75 6.80 6.37
C TRP A 54 -5.90 7.37 5.55
N VAL A 55 -6.74 8.19 6.17
CA VAL A 55 -7.97 8.68 5.52
C VAL A 55 -7.74 9.99 4.75
N TYR A 56 -6.60 10.65 4.93
CA TYR A 56 -6.25 11.90 4.25
C TYR A 56 -4.95 11.77 3.46
N ARG A 57 -4.88 12.55 2.37
CA ARG A 57 -3.64 12.74 1.60
C ARG A 57 -3.59 14.12 0.95
N LYS A 58 -2.38 14.65 0.78
CA LYS A 58 -2.12 15.85 -0.03
C LYS A 58 -1.06 15.55 -1.09
N GLN A 59 -1.25 16.12 -2.27
CA GLN A 59 -0.28 16.05 -3.35
C GLN A 59 0.83 17.07 -3.10
N ILE A 60 2.07 16.64 -3.32
CA ILE A 60 3.24 17.50 -3.36
C ILE A 60 3.82 17.43 -4.77
N THR A 61 4.18 18.58 -5.32
CA THR A 61 4.70 18.71 -6.69
C THR A 61 5.99 19.50 -6.64
N ILE A 62 7.06 18.89 -7.16
CA ILE A 62 8.31 19.58 -7.47
C ILE A 62 8.22 20.00 -8.94
N ASP A 63 8.25 21.31 -9.15
CA ASP A 63 8.29 21.93 -10.48
C ASP A 63 9.64 21.62 -11.12
N HIS A 64 9.62 20.91 -12.25
CA HIS A 64 10.85 20.52 -12.95
C HIS A 64 11.66 21.71 -13.46
N THR A 65 11.03 22.88 -13.64
CA THR A 65 11.75 24.10 -14.06
C THR A 65 12.69 24.65 -12.98
N GLN A 66 12.59 24.14 -11.76
CA GLN A 66 13.48 24.44 -10.63
C GLN A 66 14.55 23.35 -10.41
N VAL A 67 14.66 22.39 -11.34
CA VAL A 67 15.56 21.23 -11.24
C VAL A 67 16.50 21.26 -12.45
N ASP A 68 17.78 21.55 -12.20
CA ASP A 68 18.77 21.77 -13.26
C ASP A 68 19.09 20.49 -14.07
N ASP A 69 19.13 19.33 -13.41
CA ASP A 69 19.44 18.02 -13.99
C ASP A 69 18.64 16.92 -13.27
N ASP A 70 18.46 15.76 -13.91
CA ASP A 70 17.81 14.61 -13.26
C ASP A 70 18.61 14.16 -12.02
N LEU A 71 17.92 14.03 -10.88
CA LEU A 71 18.49 13.63 -9.60
C LEU A 71 18.00 12.23 -9.23
N THR A 72 18.86 11.46 -8.58
CA THR A 72 18.57 10.09 -8.09
C THR A 72 18.86 10.00 -6.60
N ASP A 73 18.01 9.29 -5.86
CA ASP A 73 18.12 9.12 -4.40
C ASP A 73 18.38 10.46 -3.69
N PHE A 74 17.54 11.45 -4.01
CA PHE A 74 17.74 12.83 -3.62
C PHE A 74 16.87 13.22 -2.41
N PRO A 75 17.46 13.71 -1.31
CA PRO A 75 16.70 14.18 -0.17
C PRO A 75 16.09 15.56 -0.46
N VAL A 76 14.78 15.66 -0.26
CA VAL A 76 14.02 16.90 -0.38
C VAL A 76 13.57 17.37 0.99
N PHE A 77 13.86 18.62 1.32
CA PHE A 77 13.40 19.26 2.54
C PHE A 77 11.99 19.83 2.34
N ILE A 78 11.10 19.50 3.27
CA ILE A 78 9.72 20.00 3.34
C ILE A 78 9.60 20.83 4.60
N SER A 79 9.19 22.10 4.45
CA SER A 79 8.87 23.00 5.56
C SER A 79 7.55 23.69 5.26
N ILE A 80 6.51 23.34 6.01
CA ILE A 80 5.14 23.80 5.78
C ILE A 80 4.43 24.06 7.12
N THR A 81 3.36 24.86 7.06
CA THR A 81 2.34 24.93 8.10
C THR A 81 0.99 24.61 7.47
N ASP A 82 0.29 23.60 7.97
CA ASP A 82 -0.93 23.10 7.36
C ASP A 82 -2.03 22.79 8.40
N LEU A 83 -3.19 23.43 8.26
CA LEU A 83 -4.30 23.29 9.19
C LEU A 83 -4.97 21.90 9.15
N ASP A 84 -4.87 21.17 8.04
CA ASP A 84 -5.42 19.82 7.98
C ASP A 84 -4.50 18.83 8.69
N LEU A 85 -3.18 19.04 8.65
CA LEU A 85 -2.25 18.28 9.48
C LEU A 85 -2.51 18.53 10.97
N GLN A 86 -2.66 19.81 11.36
CA GLN A 86 -3.04 20.20 12.71
C GLN A 86 -4.32 19.49 13.19
N ALA A 87 -5.34 19.41 12.32
CA ALA A 87 -6.65 18.89 12.70
C ALA A 87 -6.70 17.36 12.76
N GLU A 88 -5.94 16.67 11.90
CA GLU A 88 -6.19 15.26 11.61
C GLU A 88 -4.99 14.31 11.82
N ALA A 89 -3.75 14.81 11.82
CA ALA A 89 -2.59 13.95 12.11
C ALA A 89 -2.46 13.67 13.62
N GLN A 90 -1.75 12.60 13.98
CA GLN A 90 -1.42 12.34 15.39
C GLN A 90 -0.59 13.50 15.96
N ALA A 91 -0.76 13.79 17.25
CA ALA A 91 -0.11 14.96 17.88
C ALA A 91 1.43 14.89 17.87
N ASP A 92 1.99 13.68 17.75
CA ASP A 92 3.43 13.39 17.63
C ASP A 92 3.88 13.20 16.16
N GLY A 93 2.95 13.23 15.19
CA GLY A 93 3.24 13.09 13.77
C GLY A 93 3.58 11.67 13.33
N ASP A 94 3.38 10.66 14.18
CA ASP A 94 3.78 9.26 13.90
C ASP A 94 3.06 8.66 12.69
N ASP A 95 1.91 9.21 12.32
CA ASP A 95 1.12 8.80 11.17
C ASP A 95 1.43 9.57 9.88
N ILE A 96 2.42 10.46 9.86
CA ILE A 96 2.82 11.13 8.63
C ILE A 96 3.65 10.16 7.80
N LEU A 97 3.21 9.85 6.58
CA LEU A 97 3.97 9.02 5.63
C LEU A 97 3.96 9.61 4.24
N TYR A 98 4.97 9.25 3.44
CA TYR A 98 5.12 9.72 2.08
C TYR A 98 5.08 8.55 1.10
N MET A 99 4.37 8.71 -0.01
CA MET A 99 4.32 7.71 -1.10
C MET A 99 4.67 8.33 -2.44
N SER A 100 5.44 7.60 -3.25
CA SER A 100 5.63 7.92 -4.66
C SER A 100 4.33 7.80 -5.45
N TYR A 101 4.20 8.59 -6.52
CA TYR A 101 3.08 8.49 -7.44
C TYR A 101 3.43 7.74 -8.74
N THR A 102 4.65 7.92 -9.24
CA THR A 102 5.07 7.41 -10.54
C THR A 102 5.38 5.91 -10.48
N GLY A 103 4.81 5.14 -11.41
CA GLY A 103 5.02 3.69 -11.49
C GLY A 103 4.17 2.92 -10.49
N VAL A 104 4.77 1.96 -9.78
CA VAL A 104 4.14 1.26 -8.64
C VAL A 104 4.36 2.13 -7.39
N PRO A 105 3.30 2.65 -6.74
CA PRO A 105 3.43 3.47 -5.54
C PRO A 105 4.20 2.73 -4.44
N GLN A 106 5.19 3.41 -3.89
CA GLN A 106 6.07 2.89 -2.83
C GLN A 106 6.19 3.92 -1.72
N GLN A 107 6.34 3.44 -0.49
CA GLN A 107 6.63 4.30 0.65
C GLN A 107 8.03 4.90 0.49
N LEU A 108 8.14 6.19 0.74
CA LEU A 108 9.37 6.96 0.66
C LEU A 108 9.98 7.05 2.06
N ASN A 109 11.29 6.85 2.12
CA ASN A 109 12.07 7.06 3.35
C ASN A 109 11.99 8.54 3.73
N HIS A 110 11.81 8.80 5.02
CA HIS A 110 11.69 10.16 5.53
C HIS A 110 12.09 10.26 6.99
N GLU A 111 12.44 11.47 7.38
CA GLU A 111 12.75 11.90 8.73
C GLU A 111 11.97 13.17 9.04
N ILE A 112 11.32 13.24 10.20
CA ILE A 112 10.64 14.44 10.70
C ILE A 112 11.60 15.11 11.68
N GLU A 113 12.13 16.27 11.30
CA GLU A 113 12.97 17.08 12.19
C GLU A 113 12.15 17.72 13.30
N SER A 114 10.96 18.22 12.96
CA SER A 114 10.01 18.75 13.93
C SER A 114 8.59 18.69 13.39
N TYR A 115 7.66 18.38 14.29
CA TYR A 115 6.23 18.53 14.04
C TYR A 115 5.56 19.12 15.29
N ASP A 116 4.76 20.16 15.10
CA ASP A 116 3.88 20.71 16.13
C ASP A 116 2.43 20.43 15.78
N GLY A 117 1.86 19.37 16.38
CA GLY A 117 0.45 19.01 16.19
C GLY A 117 -0.55 20.06 16.67
N THR A 118 -0.12 21.10 17.40
CA THR A 118 -0.99 22.21 17.81
C THR A 118 -1.06 23.30 16.74
N THR A 119 -0.06 23.46 15.88
CA THR A 119 -0.03 24.50 14.84
C THR A 119 -0.08 23.93 13.42
N GLY A 120 0.26 22.65 13.26
CA GLY A 120 0.44 22.00 11.95
C GLY A 120 1.77 22.35 11.28
N GLU A 121 2.74 22.91 12.02
CA GLU A 121 4.09 23.16 11.51
C GLU A 121 4.86 21.84 11.38
N LEU A 122 5.36 21.55 10.18
CA LEU A 122 6.09 20.34 9.84
C LEU A 122 7.39 20.69 9.10
N CYS A 123 8.50 20.18 9.62
CA CYS A 123 9.81 20.15 8.98
C CYS A 123 10.26 18.69 8.82
N ALA A 124 10.49 18.25 7.59
CA ALA A 124 10.83 16.86 7.28
C ALA A 124 11.76 16.74 6.06
N TRP A 125 12.58 15.69 6.06
CA TRP A 125 13.35 15.24 4.91
C TRP A 125 12.66 14.04 4.28
N VAL A 126 12.53 14.02 2.95
CA VAL A 126 11.96 12.90 2.21
C VAL A 126 12.92 12.50 1.09
N ASN A 127 13.33 11.24 1.05
CA ASN A 127 14.22 10.73 0.01
C ASN A 127 13.42 10.29 -1.22
N LEU A 128 13.65 10.95 -2.35
CA LEU A 128 13.01 10.63 -3.62
C LEU A 128 13.94 9.78 -4.50
N PRO A 129 13.50 8.61 -4.99
CA PRO A 129 14.31 7.77 -5.88
C PRO A 129 14.71 8.48 -7.19
N SER A 130 13.86 9.40 -7.66
CA SER A 130 14.13 10.22 -8.84
C SER A 130 13.39 11.55 -8.77
N VAL A 131 14.07 12.62 -9.18
CA VAL A 131 13.49 13.94 -9.46
C VAL A 131 13.89 14.33 -10.87
N SER A 132 12.91 14.65 -11.73
CA SER A 132 13.20 14.98 -13.13
C SER A 132 13.36 16.49 -13.37
N SER A 133 14.27 16.81 -14.28
CA SER A 133 14.49 18.14 -14.87
C SER A 133 13.55 18.45 -16.06
N THR A 134 12.73 17.49 -16.51
CA THR A 134 11.89 17.63 -17.72
C THR A 134 10.40 17.44 -17.48
N VAL A 135 10.01 16.84 -16.35
CA VAL A 135 8.61 16.63 -15.96
C VAL A 135 8.46 16.79 -14.46
N ASP A 136 7.34 17.35 -14.02
CA ASP A 136 7.08 17.57 -12.61
C ASP A 136 7.12 16.25 -11.83
N THR A 137 7.78 16.28 -10.67
CA THR A 137 7.84 15.12 -9.78
C THR A 137 6.68 15.21 -8.79
N ILE A 138 5.82 14.20 -8.80
CA ILE A 138 4.63 14.13 -7.95
C ILE A 138 4.79 13.02 -6.91
N PHE A 139 4.49 13.34 -5.66
CA PHE A 139 4.38 12.39 -4.56
C PHE A 139 3.30 12.88 -3.59
N TYR A 140 2.99 12.08 -2.58
CA TYR A 140 1.90 12.37 -1.65
C TYR A 140 2.36 12.23 -0.22
N VAL A 141 1.87 13.13 0.64
CA VAL A 141 1.84 12.93 2.09
C VAL A 141 0.49 12.34 2.47
N TYR A 142 0.48 11.32 3.32
CA TYR A 142 -0.70 10.72 3.92
C TYR A 142 -0.65 10.91 5.44
N TYR A 143 -1.82 11.09 6.05
CA TYR A 143 -2.00 11.27 7.48
C TYR A 143 -3.44 10.88 7.88
N GLY A 144 -3.78 10.96 9.17
CA GLY A 144 -5.10 10.62 9.72
C GLY A 144 -5.25 9.18 10.17
N ASN A 145 -4.15 8.48 10.48
CA ASN A 145 -4.20 7.13 11.02
C ASN A 145 -3.85 7.14 12.51
N SER A 146 -4.85 7.30 13.37
CA SER A 146 -4.64 7.40 14.83
C SER A 146 -4.15 6.12 15.50
N ALA A 147 -4.05 5.00 14.78
CA ALA A 147 -3.73 3.68 15.34
C ALA A 147 -2.36 3.15 14.92
N CYS A 148 -1.65 3.84 14.01
CA CYS A 148 -0.33 3.40 13.58
C CYS A 148 0.76 3.85 14.55
N SER A 149 1.85 3.09 14.56
CA SER A 149 3.14 3.55 15.10
C SER A 149 3.83 4.49 14.12
N SER A 150 4.91 5.12 14.57
CA SER A 150 5.82 5.90 13.73
C SER A 150 6.10 5.29 12.37
N GLN A 151 5.87 6.10 11.32
CA GLN A 151 6.12 5.76 9.93
C GLN A 151 7.48 6.26 9.43
N GLN A 152 8.21 7.01 10.25
CA GLN A 152 9.54 7.51 9.88
C GLN A 152 10.49 6.35 9.58
N HIS A 153 11.29 6.53 8.54
CA HIS A 153 12.36 5.61 8.17
C HIS A 153 13.52 6.42 7.62
N VAL A 154 14.49 6.68 8.49
CA VAL A 154 15.73 7.37 8.13
C VAL A 154 16.54 6.40 7.27
N ALA A 155 16.83 6.77 6.02
CA ALA A 155 17.72 5.97 5.20
C ALA A 155 19.11 5.99 5.85
N GLU A 156 19.61 4.82 6.29
CA GLU A 156 20.97 4.72 6.80
C GLU A 156 21.96 5.02 5.65
N THR A 157 22.77 6.07 5.82
CA THR A 157 23.90 6.44 4.96
C THR A 157 25.02 5.40 4.97
#